data_AF-A0A3D3K6M2-F1
#
_entry.id   AF-A0A3D3K6M2-F1
#
_cell.length_a   1.000
_cell.length_b   1.000
_cell.length_c   1.000
_cell.angle_alpha   90.00
_cell.angle_beta   90.00
_cell.angle_gamma   90.00
#
_symmetry.space_group_name_H-M   'P 1'
#
loop_
_entity.id
_entity.type
_entity.pdbx_description
1 polymer ?
#
loop_
_entity_poly.entity_id
_entity_poly.type
_entity_poly.pdbx_seq_one_letter_code
_entity_poly.pdbx_strand_id
1 'polypeptide(L)'
;SKEGIMHICMTFLNPGDKVLVPDPGYPTYSAAVRLSGGVMVPYALNKQTDFYPDFEAIERAGLDGVKIMLVNYPNMPTGQVPTRELFERIVDFGARHNILIVHDNPYSFIRNAEAPMS
;
A
#
# COMPACT_ATOMS: atom_id res chain seq x y z
N SER A 1 0.60 5.72 -11.12
CA SER A 1 1.56 5.91 -12.26
C SER A 1 2.96 5.61 -11.75
N LYS A 2 3.76 4.82 -12.49
CA LYS A 2 5.07 4.29 -12.03
C LYS A 2 6.04 5.39 -11.59
N GLU A 3 6.19 6.43 -12.42
CA GLU A 3 7.07 7.58 -12.13
C GLU A 3 6.61 8.35 -10.89
N GLY A 4 5.30 8.46 -10.66
CA GLY A 4 4.76 9.14 -9.48
C GLY A 4 5.18 8.46 -8.18
N ILE A 5 5.08 7.13 -8.11
CA ILE A 5 5.53 6.35 -6.96
C ILE A 5 7.04 6.49 -6.78
N MET A 6 7.80 6.42 -7.88
CA MET A 6 9.26 6.56 -7.85
C MET A 6 9.68 7.92 -7.28
N HIS A 7 9.08 9.02 -7.74
CA HIS A 7 9.38 10.35 -7.23
C HIS A 7 9.00 10.55 -5.76
N ILE A 8 7.87 9.98 -5.32
CA ILE A 8 7.50 10.00 -3.90
C ILE A 8 8.56 9.26 -3.08
N CYS A 9 8.93 8.04 -3.47
CA CYS A 9 9.97 7.28 -2.77
C CYS A 9 11.30 8.06 -2.71
N MET A 10 11.77 8.64 -3.82
CA MET A 10 13.02 9.40 -3.84
C MET A 10 12.97 10.69 -3.00
N THR A 11 11.80 11.28 -2.82
CA THR A 11 11.64 12.54 -2.09
C THR A 11 11.61 12.31 -0.58
N PHE A 12 10.97 11.23 -0.13
CA PHE A 12 10.69 11.00 1.29
C PHE A 12 11.59 9.96 1.97
N LEU A 13 12.31 9.14 1.19
CA LEU A 13 13.16 8.08 1.73
C LEU A 13 14.63 8.47 1.73
N ASN A 14 15.29 8.12 2.83
CA ASN A 14 16.73 8.03 2.98
C ASN A 14 17.15 6.55 3.07
N PRO A 15 18.44 6.25 2.89
CA PRO A 15 18.96 4.90 3.08
C PRO A 15 18.58 4.30 4.43
N GLY A 16 17.92 3.14 4.41
CA GLY A 16 17.50 2.40 5.62
C GLY A 16 16.08 2.72 6.11
N ASP A 17 15.41 3.75 5.57
CA ASP A 17 14.01 4.02 5.89
C ASP A 17 13.12 2.86 5.41
N LYS A 18 12.11 2.52 6.19
CA LYS A 18 11.22 1.39 5.91
C LYS A 18 9.93 1.83 5.23
N VAL A 19 9.42 0.97 4.36
CA VAL A 19 8.16 1.17 3.62
C VAL A 19 7.28 -0.05 3.77
N LEU A 20 6.05 0.16 4.26
CA LEU A 20 5.02 -0.87 4.27
C LEU A 20 4.50 -1.09 2.85
N VAL A 21 4.61 -2.33 2.36
CA VAL A 21 4.24 -2.72 0.99
C VAL A 21 3.23 -3.88 1.04
N PRO A 22 2.11 -3.83 0.28
CA PRO A 22 1.14 -4.92 0.27
C PRO A 22 1.72 -6.19 -0.36
N ASP A 23 1.39 -7.35 0.20
CA ASP A 23 1.71 -8.68 -0.32
C ASP A 23 0.46 -9.60 -0.32
N PRO A 24 -0.10 -9.97 -1.48
CA PRO A 24 0.36 -9.65 -2.83
C PRO A 24 0.16 -8.18 -3.19
N GLY A 25 1.05 -7.65 -4.03
CA GLY A 25 1.01 -6.25 -4.45
C GLY A 25 1.73 -6.00 -5.77
N TYR A 26 1.63 -4.77 -6.28
CA TYR A 26 2.21 -4.40 -7.56
C TYR A 26 3.75 -4.45 -7.53
N PRO A 27 4.42 -5.25 -8.39
CA PRO A 27 5.87 -5.46 -8.30
C PRO A 27 6.71 -4.19 -8.38
N THR A 28 6.23 -3.13 -9.04
CA THR A 28 6.97 -1.87 -9.18
C THR A 28 7.21 -1.16 -7.85
N TYR A 29 6.40 -1.40 -6.83
CA TYR A 29 6.66 -0.87 -5.47
C TYR A 29 8.02 -1.33 -4.97
N SER A 30 8.39 -2.58 -5.23
CA SER A 30 9.67 -3.12 -4.80
C SER A 30 10.87 -2.43 -5.46
N ALA A 31 10.73 -2.08 -6.74
CA ALA A 31 11.77 -1.37 -7.47
C ALA A 31 11.92 0.07 -6.96
N ALA A 32 10.80 0.80 -6.79
CA ALA A 32 10.81 2.18 -6.33
C ALA A 32 11.43 2.34 -4.93
N VAL A 33 11.06 1.45 -4.00
CA VAL A 33 11.60 1.47 -2.64
C VAL A 33 13.11 1.17 -2.64
N ARG A 34 13.55 0.11 -3.33
CA ARG A 34 14.97 -0.28 -3.38
C ARG A 34 15.84 0.78 -4.05
N LEU A 35 15.39 1.34 -5.17
CA LEU A 35 16.14 2.39 -5.89
C LEU A 35 16.27 3.67 -5.06
N SER A 36 15.35 3.92 -4.14
CA SER A 36 15.39 5.06 -3.22
C SER A 36 16.15 4.76 -1.91
N GLY A 37 16.81 3.60 -1.81
CA GLY A 37 17.55 3.18 -0.62
C GLY A 37 16.69 2.69 0.55
N GLY A 38 15.38 2.55 0.34
CA GLY A 38 14.44 2.09 1.37
C GLY A 38 14.43 0.57 1.54
N VAL A 39 13.93 0.14 2.69
CA VAL A 39 13.74 -1.27 3.07
C VAL A 39 12.25 -1.60 3.02
N MET A 40 11.89 -2.62 2.26
CA MET A 40 10.51 -3.08 2.20
C MET A 40 10.14 -3.86 3.46
N VAL A 41 8.96 -3.55 4.01
CA VAL A 41 8.30 -4.32 5.06
C VAL A 41 6.97 -4.80 4.48
N PRO A 42 6.85 -6.05 4.03
CA PRO A 42 5.62 -6.54 3.46
C PRO A 42 4.53 -6.68 4.55
N TYR A 43 3.29 -6.33 4.23
CA TYR A 43 2.12 -6.66 5.03
C TYR A 43 1.16 -7.53 4.23
N ALA A 44 0.58 -8.53 4.89
CA ALA A 44 -0.23 -9.54 4.22
C ALA A 44 -1.61 -8.99 3.81
N LEU A 45 -2.00 -9.25 2.57
CA LEU A 45 -3.36 -9.15 2.06
C LEU A 45 -3.82 -10.57 1.72
N ASN A 46 -4.76 -11.11 2.48
CA ASN A 46 -5.19 -12.50 2.32
C ASN A 46 -6.71 -12.62 2.37
N LYS A 47 -7.21 -13.80 2.01
CA LYS A 47 -8.65 -14.07 2.01
C LYS A 47 -9.28 -14.01 3.41
N GLN A 48 -8.52 -14.27 4.48
CA GLN A 48 -9.05 -14.21 5.84
C GLN A 48 -9.38 -12.77 6.27
N THR A 49 -8.66 -11.78 5.73
CA THR A 49 -8.89 -10.35 6.00
C THR A 49 -9.62 -9.64 4.85
N ASP A 50 -10.23 -10.39 3.94
CA ASP A 50 -10.86 -9.86 2.73
C ASP A 50 -9.93 -8.95 1.90
N PHE A 51 -8.63 -9.31 1.88
CA PHE A 51 -7.56 -8.52 1.27
C PHE A 51 -7.45 -7.09 1.78
N TYR A 52 -7.85 -6.85 3.03
CA TYR A 52 -7.58 -5.63 3.77
C TYR A 52 -6.35 -5.76 4.68
N PRO A 53 -5.65 -4.65 4.97
CA PRO A 53 -4.51 -4.68 5.86
C PRO A 53 -4.94 -5.05 7.29
N ASP A 54 -4.24 -6.00 7.89
CA ASP A 54 -4.37 -6.30 9.30
C ASP A 54 -3.49 -5.33 10.11
N PHE A 55 -4.08 -4.21 10.54
CA PHE A 55 -3.36 -3.17 11.28
C PHE A 55 -2.78 -3.66 12.61
N GLU A 56 -3.44 -4.60 13.30
CA GLU A 56 -2.93 -5.15 14.55
C GLU A 56 -1.68 -6.01 14.31
N ALA A 57 -1.72 -6.84 13.25
CA ALA A 57 -0.56 -7.62 12.87
C ALA A 57 0.62 -6.72 12.42
N ILE A 58 0.33 -5.63 11.71
CA ILE A 58 1.33 -4.64 11.30
C ILE A 58 1.95 -3.94 12.52
N GLU A 59 1.14 -3.48 13.48
CA GLU A 59 1.62 -2.85 14.71
C GLU A 59 2.49 -3.83 15.53
N ARG A 60 2.06 -5.09 15.65
CA ARG A 60 2.80 -6.15 16.35
C ARG A 60 4.13 -6.51 15.68
N ALA A 61 4.21 -6.41 14.35
CA ALA A 61 5.46 -6.63 13.61
C ALA A 61 6.50 -5.50 13.83
N GLY A 62 6.05 -4.36 14.36
CA GLY A 62 6.90 -3.21 14.69
C GLY A 62 6.95 -2.18 13.55
N LEU A 63 6.91 -0.91 13.93
CA LEU A 63 6.86 0.24 13.01
C LEU A 63 8.13 1.11 13.06
N ASP A 64 9.16 0.67 13.78
CA ASP A 64 10.39 1.43 13.94
C ASP A 64 11.07 1.69 12.60
N GLY A 65 11.19 2.98 12.24
CA GLY A 65 11.78 3.43 10.99
C GLY A 65 10.84 3.36 9.77
N VAL A 66 9.57 2.98 9.94
CA VAL A 66 8.57 3.03 8.86
C VAL A 66 8.18 4.47 8.58
N LYS A 67 8.33 4.91 7.33
CA LYS A 67 7.96 6.26 6.89
C LYS A 67 6.78 6.32 5.93
N ILE A 68 6.61 5.28 5.12
CA ILE A 68 5.61 5.26 4.05
C ILE A 68 4.81 3.96 4.14
N MET A 69 3.51 4.05 3.90
CA MET A 69 2.66 2.90 3.60
C MET A 69 2.05 3.06 2.22
N LEU A 70 2.34 2.11 1.34
CA LEU A 70 1.73 2.03 0.02
C LEU A 70 0.41 1.28 0.13
N VAL A 71 -0.66 1.86 -0.42
CA VAL A 71 -1.98 1.22 -0.51
C VAL A 71 -2.50 1.29 -1.94
N ASN A 72 -3.14 0.24 -2.40
CA ASN A 72 -3.67 0.14 -3.76
C ASN A 72 -5.07 -0.45 -3.71
N TYR A 73 -6.06 0.41 -3.95
CA TYR A 73 -7.49 0.08 -3.95
C TYR A 73 -8.21 0.93 -5.02
N PRO A 74 -9.01 0.35 -5.94
CA PRO A 74 -9.22 -1.10 -6.14
C PRO A 74 -7.90 -1.87 -6.32
N ASN A 75 -7.78 -3.00 -5.63
CA ASN A 75 -6.49 -3.65 -5.43
C ASN A 75 -6.08 -4.48 -6.64
N MET A 76 -4.82 -4.35 -7.04
CA MET A 76 -4.14 -5.29 -7.91
C MET A 76 -3.20 -6.15 -7.05
N PRO A 77 -3.24 -7.49 -7.15
CA PRO A 77 -3.96 -8.29 -8.16
C PRO A 77 -5.36 -8.78 -7.75
N THR A 78 -5.83 -8.47 -6.54
CA THR A 78 -6.98 -9.18 -5.94
C THR A 78 -8.35 -8.73 -6.46
N GLY A 79 -8.43 -7.55 -7.07
CA GLY A 79 -9.68 -6.91 -7.49
C GLY A 79 -10.46 -6.27 -6.34
N GLN A 80 -9.96 -6.33 -5.11
CA GLN A 80 -10.71 -5.93 -3.94
C GLN A 80 -11.00 -4.42 -3.93
N VAL A 81 -12.25 -4.07 -3.65
CA VAL A 81 -12.74 -2.68 -3.61
C VAL A 81 -12.66 -2.16 -2.17
N PRO A 82 -12.28 -0.88 -1.96
CA PRO A 82 -12.22 -0.33 -0.61
C PRO A 82 -13.61 0.03 -0.10
N THR A 83 -13.82 -0.06 1.21
CA THR A 83 -14.94 0.59 1.90
C THR A 83 -14.52 1.95 2.45
N ARG A 84 -15.51 2.75 2.89
CA ARG A 84 -15.23 4.01 3.61
C ARG A 84 -14.47 3.74 4.90
N GLU A 85 -14.91 2.73 5.64
CA GLU A 85 -14.36 2.33 6.93
C GLU A 85 -12.89 1.89 6.78
N LEU A 86 -12.55 1.20 5.69
CA LEU A 86 -11.16 0.86 5.39
C LEU A 86 -10.29 2.12 5.25
N PHE A 87 -10.73 3.10 4.46
CA PHE A 87 -9.95 4.33 4.27
C PHE A 87 -9.85 5.15 5.55
N GLU A 88 -10.91 5.22 6.35
CA GLU A 88 -10.87 5.86 7.66
C GLU A 88 -9.81 5.20 8.57
N ARG A 89 -9.74 3.87 8.58
CA ARG A 89 -8.71 3.13 9.32
C ARG A 89 -7.30 3.35 8.77
N ILE A 90 -7.12 3.42 7.44
CA ILE A 90 -5.81 3.69 6.82
C ILE A 90 -5.32 5.10 7.20
N VAL A 91 -6.20 6.09 7.13
CA VAL A 91 -5.88 7.49 7.48
C VAL A 91 -5.57 7.63 8.97
N ASP A 92 -6.41 7.04 9.83
CA ASP A 92 -6.17 7.01 11.28
C ASP A 92 -4.83 6.34 11.61
N PHE A 93 -4.54 5.18 11.01
CA PHE A 93 -3.28 4.47 11.18
C PHE A 93 -2.07 5.33 10.78
N GLY A 94 -2.13 5.98 9.61
CA GLY A 94 -1.06 6.88 9.16
C GLY A 94 -0.86 8.06 10.10
N ALA A 95 -1.94 8.65 10.59
CA ALA A 95 -1.90 9.77 11.53
C ALA A 95 -1.33 9.38 12.90
N ARG A 96 -1.76 8.25 13.48
CA ARG A 96 -1.29 7.75 14.79
C ARG A 96 0.20 7.46 14.81
N HIS A 97 0.74 6.96 13.70
CA HIS A 97 2.14 6.50 13.62
C HIS A 97 3.06 7.45 12.86
N ASN A 98 2.56 8.61 12.41
CA ASN A 98 3.30 9.55 11.57
C ASN A 98 3.88 8.90 10.29
N ILE A 99 3.06 8.07 9.63
CA ILE A 99 3.40 7.36 8.40
C ILE A 99 2.68 8.03 7.23
N LEU A 100 3.43 8.37 6.18
CA LEU A 100 2.87 8.89 4.94
C LEU A 100 2.10 7.78 4.20
N ILE A 101 0.79 7.96 4.05
CA ILE A 101 -0.03 7.09 3.22
C ILE A 101 0.08 7.52 1.76
N VAL A 102 0.47 6.58 0.88
CA VAL A 102 0.51 6.77 -0.56
C VAL A 102 -0.50 5.83 -1.20
N HIS A 103 -1.62 6.40 -1.66
CA HIS A 103 -2.67 5.64 -2.34
C HIS A 103 -2.45 5.66 -3.85
N ASP A 104 -2.01 4.53 -4.39
CA ASP A 104 -1.91 4.32 -5.83
C ASP A 104 -3.28 3.86 -6.35
N ASN A 105 -3.99 4.76 -7.04
CA ASN A 105 -5.38 4.54 -7.48
C ASN A 105 -5.56 4.66 -9.00
N PRO A 106 -4.82 3.89 -9.82
CA PRO A 106 -4.96 3.94 -11.28
C PRO A 106 -6.28 3.32 -11.75
N TYR A 107 -6.94 2.52 -10.90
CA TYR A 107 -8.15 1.77 -11.21
C TYR A 107 -9.45 2.45 -10.76
N SER A 108 -9.39 3.68 -10.22
CA SER A 108 -10.56 4.44 -9.73
C SER A 108 -11.71 4.58 -10.73
N PHE A 109 -11.41 4.57 -12.03
CA PHE A 109 -12.38 4.70 -13.10
C PHE A 109 -12.71 3.37 -13.81
N ILE A 110 -12.09 2.25 -13.40
CA ILE A 110 -12.47 0.92 -13.91
C ILE A 110 -13.67 0.44 -13.09
N ARG A 111 -14.86 0.61 -13.67
CA ARG A 111 -16.13 0.12 -13.11
C ARG A 111 -16.69 -0.94 -14.04
N ASN A 112 -16.81 -2.19 -13.59
CA ASN A 112 -17.55 -3.21 -14.34
C ASN A 112 -19.02 -3.13 -13.94
N ALA A 113 -19.92 -2.94 -14.91
CA ALA A 113 -21.37 -3.05 -14.71
C ALA A 113 -21.93 -4.43 -15.09
N GLU A 114 -21.22 -5.20 -15.92
CA GLU A 114 -21.55 -6.56 -16.35
C GLU A 114 -20.28 -7.39 -16.57
N ALA A 115 -20.45 -8.70 -16.75
CA ALA A 115 -19.36 -9.67 -16.81
C ALA A 115 -18.46 -9.51 -18.05
N PRO A 116 -17.14 -9.76 -17.92
CA PRO A 116 -16.26 -9.83 -19.08
C PRO A 116 -16.69 -10.97 -20.01
N MET A 117 -16.75 -10.69 -21.32
CA MET A 117 -17.20 -11.63 -22.36
C MET A 117 -16.17 -12.70 -22.75
N SER A 118 -15.03 -12.76 -22.07
CA SER A 118 -13.94 -13.69 -22.37
C SER A 118 -13.23 -14.12 -21.10
#